data_AF-A0ABD3W422-F1
#
_entry.id   AF-A0ABD3W422-F1
#
_cell.length_a   1.000
_cell.length_b   1.000
_cell.length_c   1.000
_cell.angle_alpha   90.00
_cell.angle_beta   90.00
_cell.angle_gamma   90.00
#
_symmetry.space_group_name_H-M   'P 1'
#
loop_
_entity.id
_entity.type
_entity.pdbx_description
1 polymer ?
#
loop_
_entity_poly.entity_id
_entity_poly.type
_entity_poly.pdbx_seq_one_letter_code
_entity_poly.pdbx_strand_id
1 'polypeptide(L)'
;MPTTRERTLSDSQNIKEPVEDLDEAVVQDNVSTSTSMVTFVYHVVYNASYAVPVLYFNAYKPDGQLLSLEEVWAIVPQHYQDRLREERWTFITQQEHPILGRPFYQLHPCHTSTLMSQIPDTPGSNYLISWMSAVGPVLRLEMSMRYGEII
;
A
#
# COMPACT_ATOMS: atom_id res chain seq x y z
N MET A 1 -68.23 -24.48 -30.31
CA MET A 1 -69.23 -23.41 -30.49
C MET A 1 -68.51 -22.19 -31.07
N PRO A 2 -69.16 -21.48 -32.00
CA PRO A 2 -68.58 -20.84 -33.20
C PRO A 2 -67.95 -19.47 -32.87
N THR A 3 -67.28 -18.70 -33.74
CA THR A 3 -67.87 -18.02 -34.92
C THR A 3 -66.75 -17.25 -35.66
N THR A 4 -66.72 -17.42 -36.99
CA THR A 4 -66.61 -16.39 -38.06
C THR A 4 -65.69 -15.19 -37.80
N ARG A 5 -64.49 -15.09 -38.39
CA ARG A 5 -64.15 -14.78 -39.81
C ARG A 5 -64.45 -13.32 -40.19
N GLU A 6 -63.43 -12.49 -40.34
CA GLU A 6 -63.37 -11.48 -41.41
C GLU A 6 -61.94 -11.39 -41.99
N ARG A 7 -61.90 -11.49 -43.32
CA ARG A 7 -60.75 -11.30 -44.22
C ARG A 7 -60.75 -9.83 -44.64
N THR A 8 -59.58 -9.29 -44.97
CA THR A 8 -59.25 -8.75 -46.32
C THR A 8 -57.78 -8.31 -46.34
N LEU A 9 -56.96 -8.92 -47.23
CA LEU A 9 -56.32 -8.31 -48.43
C LEU A 9 -55.22 -7.31 -48.05
N SER A 10 -53.97 -7.37 -48.52
CA SER A 10 -53.42 -7.88 -49.79
C SER A 10 -51.88 -7.84 -49.71
N ASP A 11 -51.24 -8.73 -50.48
CA ASP A 11 -49.95 -8.61 -51.17
C ASP A 11 -48.88 -7.65 -50.63
N SER A 12 -47.71 -8.20 -50.30
CA SER A 12 -46.56 -8.22 -51.23
C SER A 12 -45.32 -8.72 -50.49
N GLN A 13 -44.67 -9.71 -51.10
CA GLN A 13 -43.34 -10.20 -50.74
C GLN A 13 -42.30 -9.08 -50.85
N ASN A 14 -41.38 -8.95 -49.88
CA ASN A 14 -40.02 -8.55 -50.23
C ASN A 14 -38.99 -9.02 -49.19
N ILE A 15 -37.95 -9.66 -49.71
CA ILE A 15 -36.79 -10.25 -49.03
C ILE A 15 -35.81 -9.12 -48.71
N LYS A 16 -35.31 -9.03 -47.45
CA LYS A 16 -34.05 -8.35 -47.10
C LYS A 16 -33.42 -9.04 -45.89
N GLU A 17 -32.35 -9.82 -46.11
CA GLU A 17 -30.92 -9.49 -45.87
C GLU A 17 -30.46 -10.06 -44.51
N PRO A 18 -29.29 -10.71 -44.43
CA PRO A 18 -28.80 -11.35 -43.21
C PRO A 18 -28.37 -10.28 -42.20
N VAL A 19 -28.82 -10.45 -40.96
CA VAL A 19 -28.42 -9.60 -39.83
C VAL A 19 -26.90 -9.68 -39.65
N GLU A 20 -26.26 -8.52 -39.76
CA GLU A 20 -24.84 -8.29 -39.56
C GLU A 20 -24.39 -8.75 -38.17
N ASP A 21 -23.22 -9.38 -38.17
CA ASP A 21 -22.47 -9.84 -37.02
C ASP A 21 -22.26 -8.66 -36.05
N LEU A 22 -22.83 -8.76 -34.85
CA LEU A 22 -22.52 -7.82 -33.78
C LEU A 22 -21.17 -8.25 -33.22
N ASP A 23 -20.11 -7.61 -33.69
CA ASP A 23 -18.78 -7.63 -33.08
C ASP A 23 -18.92 -7.15 -31.62
N GLU A 24 -19.15 -8.09 -30.72
CA GLU A 24 -19.04 -7.92 -29.28
C GLU A 24 -17.54 -7.77 -29.00
N ALA A 25 -17.03 -6.54 -29.15
CA ALA A 25 -15.67 -6.19 -28.78
C ALA A 25 -15.54 -6.35 -27.27
N VAL A 26 -15.16 -7.56 -26.85
CA VAL A 26 -14.69 -7.84 -25.50
C VAL A 26 -13.45 -6.97 -25.31
N VAL A 27 -13.64 -5.85 -24.60
CA VAL A 27 -12.54 -5.08 -24.06
C VAL A 27 -11.89 -5.99 -23.02
N GLN A 28 -10.93 -6.81 -23.46
CA GLN A 28 -10.01 -7.44 -22.54
C GLN A 28 -9.28 -6.29 -21.87
N ASP A 29 -9.73 -5.96 -20.66
CA ASP A 29 -8.91 -5.26 -19.68
C ASP A 29 -7.67 -6.12 -19.47
N ASN A 30 -6.70 -5.92 -20.36
CA ASN A 30 -5.31 -6.19 -20.08
C ASN A 30 -4.97 -5.22 -18.95
N VAL A 31 -5.29 -5.63 -17.71
CA VAL A 31 -4.75 -5.03 -16.50
C VAL A 31 -3.25 -5.26 -16.59
N SER A 32 -2.61 -4.37 -17.33
CA SER A 32 -1.19 -4.14 -17.24
C SER A 32 -1.00 -3.67 -15.81
N THR A 33 -0.58 -4.61 -14.95
CA THR A 33 -0.12 -4.27 -13.61
C THR A 33 1.10 -3.39 -13.80
N SER A 34 0.86 -2.09 -13.96
CA SER A 34 1.92 -1.10 -14.07
C SER A 34 2.58 -1.06 -12.71
N THR A 35 3.73 -1.72 -12.60
CA THR A 35 4.56 -1.68 -11.40
C THR A 35 5.05 -0.24 -11.24
N SER A 36 4.36 0.55 -10.42
CA SER A 36 4.77 1.90 -10.10
C SER A 36 5.97 1.85 -9.14
N MET A 37 7.08 2.44 -9.57
CA MET A 37 8.29 2.52 -8.74
C MET A 37 8.11 3.61 -7.69
N VAL A 38 8.41 3.31 -6.42
CA VAL A 38 8.38 4.28 -5.33
C VAL A 38 9.77 4.38 -4.72
N THR A 39 10.29 5.60 -4.57
CA THR A 39 11.58 5.85 -3.94
C THR A 39 11.38 6.25 -2.48
N PHE A 40 11.96 5.50 -1.55
CA PHE A 40 11.93 5.82 -0.13
C PHE A 40 13.23 6.47 0.34
N VAL A 41 13.11 7.46 1.22
CA VAL A 41 14.20 8.07 1.96
C VAL A 41 13.93 7.85 3.44
N TYR A 42 14.87 7.24 4.15
CA TYR A 42 14.75 6.92 5.57
C TYR A 42 15.85 7.61 6.38
N HIS A 43 15.47 8.24 7.49
CA HIS A 43 16.40 8.75 8.48
C HIS A 43 16.05 8.18 9.86
N VAL A 44 17.06 7.65 10.55
CA VAL A 44 16.93 7.24 11.95
C VAL A 44 17.51 8.33 12.83
N VAL A 45 16.70 8.84 13.75
CA VAL A 45 17.10 9.88 14.70
C VAL A 45 16.78 9.42 16.10
N TYR A 46 17.66 9.68 17.06
CA TYR A 46 17.40 9.40 18.46
C TYR A 46 16.48 10.46 19.06
N ASN A 47 15.38 10.04 19.70
CA ASN A 47 14.50 10.92 20.44
C ASN A 47 14.87 10.87 21.93
N ALA A 48 15.40 11.99 22.44
CA ALA A 48 15.86 12.08 23.83
C ALA A 48 14.74 11.98 24.86
N SER A 49 13.52 12.47 24.55
CA SER A 49 12.39 12.45 25.47
C SER A 49 11.87 11.04 25.73
N TYR A 50 11.85 10.20 24.70
CA TYR A 50 11.42 8.80 24.80
C TYR A 50 12.57 7.81 24.98
N ALA A 51 13.81 8.28 24.83
CA ALA A 51 15.04 7.48 24.88
C ALA A 51 15.06 6.30 23.88
N VAL A 52 14.50 6.50 22.68
CA VAL A 52 14.38 5.47 21.63
C VAL A 52 14.77 6.01 20.26
N PRO A 53 15.18 5.14 19.31
CA PRO A 53 15.29 5.50 17.91
C PRO A 53 13.92 5.79 17.30
N VAL A 54 13.90 6.75 16.38
CA VAL A 54 12.70 7.19 15.66
C VAL A 54 12.99 7.18 14.18
N LEU A 55 12.08 6.58 13.42
CA LEU A 55 12.17 6.51 11.97
C LEU A 55 11.39 7.66 11.34
N TYR A 56 12.12 8.53 10.65
CA TYR A 56 11.57 9.51 9.73
C TYR A 56 11.69 8.97 8.31
N PHE A 57 10.68 9.21 7.49
CA PHE A 57 10.72 8.80 6.10
C PHE A 57 9.93 9.73 5.19
N ASN A 58 10.28 9.69 3.92
CA ASN A 58 9.49 10.23 2.81
C ASN A 58 9.50 9.21 1.67
N ALA A 59 8.39 9.13 0.95
CA ALA A 59 8.27 8.28 -0.23
C ALA A 59 7.89 9.15 -1.43
N TYR A 60 8.51 8.90 -2.58
CA TYR A 60 8.34 9.68 -3.79
C TYR A 60 7.91 8.83 -4.97
N LYS A 61 6.98 9.35 -5.76
CA LYS A 61 6.59 8.84 -7.08
C LYS A 61 7.73 9.04 -8.09
N PRO A 62 7.71 8.38 -9.26
CA PRO A 62 8.75 8.55 -10.29
C PRO A 62 8.86 9.98 -10.83
N ASP A 63 7.79 10.77 -10.74
CA ASP A 63 7.74 12.18 -11.12
C ASP A 63 8.29 13.13 -10.02
N GLY A 64 8.74 12.58 -8.89
CA GLY A 64 9.28 13.33 -7.75
C GLY A 64 8.23 13.85 -6.78
N GLN A 65 6.93 13.60 -6.99
CA GLN A 65 5.90 13.98 -6.02
C GLN A 65 6.00 13.13 -4.75
N LEU A 66 5.83 13.77 -3.60
CA LEU A 66 5.73 13.06 -2.32
C LEU A 66 4.42 12.27 -2.29
N LEU A 67 4.47 11.03 -1.81
CA LEU A 67 3.28 10.23 -1.57
C LEU A 67 2.43 10.86 -0.47
N SER A 68 1.11 10.86 -0.68
CA SER A 68 0.16 11.22 0.37
C SER A 68 0.17 10.17 1.48
N LEU A 69 -0.39 10.52 2.64
CA LEU A 69 -0.50 9.59 3.76
C LEU A 69 -1.33 8.36 3.36
N GLU A 70 -2.40 8.55 2.59
CA GLU A 70 -3.25 7.49 2.03
C GLU A 70 -2.48 6.57 1.07
N GLU A 71 -1.63 7.13 0.22
CA GLU A 71 -0.79 6.35 -0.70
C GLU A 71 0.28 5.55 0.06
N VAL A 72 0.87 6.13 1.10
CA VAL A 72 1.77 5.41 2.00
C VAL A 72 1.04 4.23 2.66
N TRP A 73 -0.21 4.43 3.09
CA TRP A 73 -1.02 3.35 3.67
C TRP A 73 -1.29 2.20 2.72
N ALA A 74 -1.56 2.49 1.45
CA ALA A 74 -1.81 1.47 0.44
C ALA A 74 -0.59 0.55 0.20
N ILE A 75 0.63 1.02 0.52
CA ILE A 75 1.87 0.25 0.32
C ILE A 75 2.17 -0.71 1.47
N VAL A 76 1.65 -0.42 2.68
CA VAL A 76 1.82 -1.26 3.87
C VAL A 76 1.14 -2.61 3.63
N PRO A 77 1.83 -3.76 3.79
CA PRO A 77 1.24 -5.05 3.47
C PRO A 77 0.00 -5.37 4.32
N GLN A 78 -1.02 -5.98 3.71
CA GLN A 78 -2.34 -6.21 4.33
C GLN A 78 -2.29 -6.98 5.67
N HIS A 79 -1.41 -7.99 5.76
CA HIS A 79 -1.25 -8.78 7.00
C HIS A 79 -0.65 -7.95 8.15
N TYR A 80 0.15 -6.93 7.82
CA TYR A 80 0.51 -5.91 8.80
C TYR A 80 -0.71 -5.04 9.09
N GLN A 81 -1.50 -4.59 8.11
CA GLN A 81 -2.67 -3.75 8.38
C GLN A 81 -3.65 -4.35 9.41
N ASP A 82 -3.92 -5.66 9.38
CA ASP A 82 -4.86 -6.28 10.33
C ASP A 82 -4.29 -6.37 11.76
N ARG A 83 -3.01 -6.75 11.92
CA ARG A 83 -2.33 -6.73 13.23
C ARG A 83 -2.06 -5.31 13.74
N LEU A 84 -1.76 -4.39 12.83
CA LEU A 84 -1.55 -2.96 13.08
C LEU A 84 -2.87 -2.21 13.36
N ARG A 85 -4.04 -2.78 13.03
CA ARG A 85 -5.33 -2.24 13.48
C ARG A 85 -5.59 -2.51 14.96
N GLU A 86 -5.06 -3.61 15.50
CA GLU A 86 -5.22 -4.02 16.90
C GLU A 86 -4.13 -3.42 17.81
N GLU A 87 -2.88 -3.43 17.34
CA GLU A 87 -1.77 -2.73 17.98
C GLU A 87 -1.71 -1.31 17.43
N ARG A 88 -2.04 -0.30 18.26
CA ARG A 88 -2.01 1.18 18.11
C ARG A 88 -0.88 1.81 17.24
N TRP A 89 -0.67 1.29 16.05
CA TRP A 89 0.02 1.86 14.92
C TRP A 89 -1.15 2.35 14.08
N THR A 90 -1.37 3.64 13.96
CA THR A 90 -0.47 4.44 13.17
C THR A 90 -0.41 5.86 13.72
N PHE A 91 0.53 6.12 14.62
CA PHE A 91 1.02 7.50 14.73
C PHE A 91 2.08 7.74 13.64
N ILE A 92 1.82 7.32 12.39
CA ILE A 92 2.50 7.95 11.26
C ILE A 92 1.91 9.35 11.20
N THR A 93 2.72 10.31 11.62
CA THR A 93 2.36 11.71 11.64
C THR A 93 3.34 12.46 10.77
N GLN A 94 2.89 13.56 10.17
CA GLN A 94 3.81 14.49 9.54
C GLN A 94 4.40 15.39 10.62
N GLN A 95 5.73 15.42 10.71
CA GLN A 95 6.47 16.23 11.67
C GLN A 95 7.60 16.95 10.95
N GLU A 96 8.10 18.02 11.56
CA GLU A 96 9.33 18.66 11.11
C GLU A 96 10.53 17.77 11.44
N HIS A 97 11.39 17.53 10.45
CA HIS A 97 12.61 16.76 10.67
C HIS A 97 13.59 17.55 11.56
N PRO A 98 14.04 17.01 12.70
CA PRO A 98 14.74 17.77 13.75
C PRO A 98 16.08 18.37 13.31
N ILE A 99 16.70 17.78 12.27
CA ILE A 99 17.99 18.25 11.72
C ILE A 99 17.80 19.06 10.43
N LEU A 100 16.73 18.79 9.67
CA LEU A 100 16.58 19.33 8.30
C LEU A 100 15.56 20.47 8.22
N GLY A 101 14.73 20.67 9.24
CA GLY A 101 13.74 21.74 9.30
C GLY A 101 12.67 21.65 8.20
N ARG A 102 12.33 20.44 7.75
CA ARG A 102 11.36 20.22 6.66
C ARG A 102 10.43 19.04 6.93
N PRO A 103 9.26 18.97 6.30
CA PRO A 103 8.26 17.94 6.58
C PRO A 103 8.75 16.54 6.22
N PHE A 104 8.60 15.62 7.16
CA PHE A 104 8.81 14.19 7.02
C PHE A 104 7.66 13.44 7.69
N TYR A 105 7.35 12.24 7.20
CA TYR A 105 6.56 11.31 7.98
C TYR A 105 7.41 10.71 9.10
N GLN A 106 6.82 10.49 10.27
CA GLN A 106 7.47 9.95 11.44
C GLN A 106 6.64 8.80 12.00
N LEU A 107 7.28 7.66 12.30
CA LEU A 107 6.70 6.69 13.23
C LEU A 107 6.87 7.21 14.66
N HIS A 108 5.77 7.60 15.30
CA HIS A 108 5.85 8.23 16.62
C HIS A 108 6.45 7.28 17.68
N PRO A 109 7.32 7.80 18.57
CA PRO A 109 8.13 6.98 19.48
C PRO A 109 7.37 6.33 20.66
N CYS A 110 6.13 6.73 20.94
CA CYS A 110 5.47 6.41 22.22
C CYS A 110 5.32 4.90 22.51
N HIS A 111 5.29 4.06 21.48
CA HIS A 111 5.14 2.61 21.62
C HIS A 111 6.43 1.84 21.36
N THR A 112 7.51 2.52 20.95
CA THR A 112 8.79 1.87 20.61
C THR A 112 9.41 1.16 21.80
N SER A 113 9.37 1.75 22.99
CA SER A 113 9.92 1.10 24.20
C SER A 113 9.16 -0.16 24.57
N THR A 114 7.82 -0.13 24.49
CA THR A 114 6.96 -1.29 24.73
C THR A 114 7.22 -2.39 23.71
N LEU A 115 7.36 -2.05 22.42
CA LEU A 115 7.73 -3.01 21.37
C LEU A 115 9.08 -3.68 21.68
N MET A 116 10.10 -2.87 21.97
CA MET A 116 11.46 -3.38 22.18
C MET A 116 11.60 -4.22 23.44
N SER A 117 10.78 -3.99 24.47
CA SER A 117 10.75 -4.82 25.68
C SER A 117 10.30 -6.27 25.44
N GLN A 118 9.63 -6.55 24.32
CA GLN A 118 9.17 -7.89 23.96
C GLN A 118 10.23 -8.68 23.19
N ILE A 119 11.28 -8.02 22.71
CA ILE A 119 12.37 -8.65 21.97
C ILE A 119 13.41 -9.14 23.00
N PRO A 120 13.77 -10.44 23.00
CA PRO A 120 14.75 -10.96 23.93
C PRO A 120 16.10 -10.26 23.78
N ASP A 121 16.65 -9.77 24.89
CA ASP A 121 18.01 -9.25 24.95
C ASP A 121 18.97 -10.44 25.05
N THR A 122 19.47 -10.90 23.90
CA THR A 122 20.47 -11.97 23.85
C THR A 122 21.88 -11.38 23.87
N PRO A 123 22.87 -12.05 24.50
CA PRO A 123 24.26 -11.63 24.41
C PRO A 123 24.71 -11.45 22.95
N GLY A 124 25.25 -10.29 22.62
CA GLY A 124 25.64 -9.94 21.25
C GLY A 124 24.50 -9.37 20.39
N SER A 125 23.28 -9.17 20.92
CA SER A 125 22.22 -8.51 20.16
C SER A 125 22.49 -7.01 20.00
N ASN A 126 22.19 -6.47 18.82
CA ASN A 126 22.28 -5.03 18.56
C ASN A 126 20.88 -4.42 18.60
N TYR A 127 20.64 -3.57 19.61
CA TYR A 127 19.34 -2.91 19.81
C TYR A 127 18.81 -2.23 18.55
N LEU A 128 19.66 -1.52 17.81
CA LEU A 128 19.26 -0.80 16.60
C LEU A 128 18.86 -1.76 15.48
N ILE A 129 19.59 -2.86 15.30
CA ILE A 129 19.28 -3.88 14.29
C ILE A 129 18.00 -4.63 14.67
N SER A 130 17.83 -4.99 15.93
CA SER A 130 16.60 -5.59 16.46
C SER A 130 15.40 -4.67 16.25
N TRP A 131 15.53 -3.39 16.60
CA TRP A 131 14.50 -2.38 16.38
C TRP A 131 14.16 -2.23 14.91
N MET A 132 15.17 -2.09 14.04
CA MET A 132 14.96 -1.93 12.61
C MET A 132 14.29 -3.16 11.99
N SER A 133 14.59 -4.35 12.49
CA SER A 133 13.96 -5.60 12.05
C SER A 133 12.49 -5.67 12.45
N ALA A 134 12.12 -5.04 13.57
CA ALA A 134 10.73 -4.96 14.03
C ALA A 134 9.91 -3.90 13.28
N VAL A 135 10.49 -2.71 13.03
CA VAL A 135 9.76 -1.58 12.42
C VAL A 135 9.89 -1.48 10.89
N GLY A 136 10.98 -2.00 10.34
CA GLY A 136 11.32 -1.86 8.92
C GLY A 136 10.28 -2.45 7.95
N PRO A 137 9.77 -3.68 8.18
CA PRO A 137 8.78 -4.29 7.30
C PRO A 137 7.50 -3.46 7.10
N VAL A 138 7.09 -2.68 8.11
CA VAL A 138 5.90 -1.81 8.05
C VAL A 138 6.01 -0.79 6.91
N LEU A 139 7.21 -0.31 6.62
CA LEU A 139 7.44 0.73 5.62
C LEU A 139 8.14 0.21 4.36
N ARG A 140 8.13 -1.11 4.10
CA ARG A 140 8.90 -1.74 3.01
C ARG A 140 10.41 -1.51 3.11
N LEU A 141 10.92 -1.26 4.31
CA LEU A 141 12.36 -1.31 4.58
C LEU A 141 12.75 -2.78 4.77
N GLU A 142 12.98 -3.46 3.66
CA GLU A 142 13.45 -4.84 3.66
C GLU A 142 14.96 -4.88 3.91
N MET A 143 15.36 -5.45 5.04
CA MET A 143 16.75 -5.68 5.36
C MET A 143 17.11 -7.13 5.07
N SER A 144 18.28 -7.35 4.46
CA SER A 144 18.83 -8.70 4.32
C SER A 144 19.16 -9.28 5.70
N MET A 145 18.80 -10.54 5.94
CA MET A 145 19.19 -11.26 7.16
C MET A 145 20.71 -11.30 7.39
N ARG A 146 21.51 -11.10 6.33
CA ARG A 146 22.97 -11.02 6.39
C ARG A 146 23.49 -9.93 7.33
N TYR A 147 22.73 -8.87 7.56
CA TYR A 147 23.14 -7.81 8.50
C TYR A 147 23.20 -8.29 9.96
N GLY A 148 22.53 -9.39 10.30
CA GLY A 148 22.64 -10.04 11.60
C GLY A 148 23.81 -11.01 11.72
N GLU A 149 24.51 -11.33 10.62
CA GLU A 149 25.63 -12.30 10.59
C GLU A 149 26.99 -11.66 10.92
N ILE A 150 27.06 -10.32 11.01
CA ILE A 150 28.31 -9.56 11.22
C ILE A 150 28.52 -9.19 12.71
N ILE A 151 27.62 -9.61 13.60
CA ILE A 151 27.68 -9.31 15.05
C ILE A 151 28.19 -10.52 15.83
#